data_AF-A0A948C9A8-F1
#
_entry.id   AF-A0A948C9A8-F1
#
_cell.length_a   1.000
_cell.length_b   1.000
_cell.length_c   1.000
_cell.angle_alpha   90.00
_cell.angle_beta   90.00
_cell.angle_gamma   90.00
#
_symmetry.space_group_name_H-M   'P 1'
#
loop_
_entity.id
_entity.type
_entity.pdbx_description
1 polymer ?
#
loop_
_entity_poly.entity_id
_entity_poly.type
_entity_poly.pdbx_seq_one_letter_code
_entity_poly.pdbx_strand_id
1 'polypeptide(L)'
;QGEKTCAAAELSGGGFLECSAGCLGYGDCAAVCPFDAIVYEEGKLPKIIREKCTACGKCIDACPRKIISLKPAKQKVFVLCSTTDKGAQVRKYCKVGCIGCRICVKKCPEAAITMEGRIPQINPDKCKVTEVCIQVCPTKTIKKL
;
A
#
# COMPACT_ATOMS: atom_id res chain seq x y z
N GLN A 1 10.65 19.53 -22.39
CA GLN A 1 10.19 18.22 -21.86
C GLN A 1 9.61 18.50 -20.48
N GLY A 2 8.30 18.29 -20.30
CA GLY A 2 7.65 18.59 -19.01
C GLY A 2 8.20 17.68 -17.92
N GLU A 3 8.43 18.22 -16.73
CA GLU A 3 9.00 17.46 -15.62
C GLU A 3 8.09 16.30 -15.25
N LYS A 4 8.64 15.09 -15.32
CA LYS A 4 7.95 13.85 -14.99
C LYS A 4 7.85 13.70 -13.46
N THR A 5 6.90 14.40 -12.83
CA THR A 5 6.60 14.31 -11.39
C THR A 5 5.33 13.51 -11.10
N CYS A 6 5.20 12.96 -9.90
CA CYS A 6 3.96 12.31 -9.45
C CYS A 6 2.81 13.32 -9.45
N ALA A 7 3.05 14.58 -9.06
CA ALA A 7 2.04 15.63 -9.08
C ALA A 7 1.46 15.87 -10.48
N ALA A 8 2.31 16.01 -11.50
CA ALA A 8 1.88 16.20 -12.88
C ALA A 8 1.18 14.95 -13.46
N ALA A 9 1.68 13.76 -13.10
CA ALA A 9 1.08 12.52 -13.55
C ALA A 9 -0.31 12.27 -12.96
N GLU A 10 -0.57 12.67 -11.71
CA GLU A 10 -1.90 12.55 -11.12
C GLU A 10 -2.95 13.37 -11.90
N LEU A 11 -2.59 14.59 -12.31
CA LEU A 11 -3.48 15.49 -13.05
C LEU A 11 -3.83 14.96 -14.46
N SER A 12 -2.89 14.27 -15.08
CA SER A 12 -3.04 13.72 -16.43
C SER A 12 -3.57 12.29 -16.46
N GLY A 13 -3.86 11.69 -15.30
CA GLY A 13 -4.25 10.28 -15.20
C GLY A 13 -3.12 9.32 -15.60
N GLY A 14 -1.87 9.78 -15.50
CA GLY A 14 -0.68 9.04 -15.85
C GLY A 14 -0.27 8.02 -14.79
N GLY A 15 0.92 7.46 -14.98
CA GLY A 15 1.48 6.39 -14.16
C GLY A 15 1.59 5.07 -14.92
N PHE A 16 2.47 4.20 -14.43
CA PHE A 16 2.75 2.92 -15.09
C PHE A 16 1.79 1.79 -14.69
N LEU A 17 0.88 2.03 -13.75
CA LEU A 17 -0.11 1.07 -13.26
C LEU A 17 -1.52 1.49 -13.67
N GLU A 18 -2.32 0.52 -14.11
CA GLU A 18 -3.77 0.73 -14.38
C GLU A 18 -4.55 1.01 -13.08
N CYS A 19 -4.00 0.66 -11.92
CA CYS A 19 -4.60 0.95 -10.63
C CYS A 19 -4.52 2.45 -10.29
N SER A 20 -5.68 3.10 -10.17
CA SER A 20 -5.81 4.50 -9.74
C SER A 20 -5.32 4.74 -8.31
N ALA A 21 -5.30 3.71 -7.47
CA ALA A 21 -4.75 3.77 -6.11
C ALA A 21 -3.29 3.29 -6.03
N GLY A 22 -2.64 3.06 -7.19
CA GLY A 22 -1.26 2.57 -7.29
C GLY A 22 -0.22 3.69 -7.32
N CYS A 23 1.06 3.31 -7.22
CA CYS A 23 2.17 4.25 -7.41
C CYS A 23 2.21 4.76 -8.87
N LEU A 24 2.48 6.06 -9.04
CA LEU A 24 2.65 6.69 -10.35
C LEU A 24 4.03 6.42 -10.96
N GLY A 25 5.03 6.14 -10.13
CA GLY A 25 6.36 5.72 -10.58
C GLY A 25 7.26 6.86 -11.06
N TYR A 26 7.13 8.06 -10.49
CA TYR A 26 7.98 9.22 -10.82
C TYR A 26 8.95 9.64 -9.71
N GLY A 27 8.91 8.97 -8.56
CA GLY A 27 9.99 9.08 -7.57
C GLY A 27 9.97 10.31 -6.67
N ASP A 28 8.93 11.14 -6.67
CA ASP A 28 8.83 12.34 -5.79
C ASP A 28 9.13 12.01 -4.32
N CYS A 29 8.64 10.86 -3.83
CA CYS A 29 8.94 10.37 -2.48
C CYS A 29 10.44 10.17 -2.20
N ALA A 30 11.21 9.72 -3.19
CA ALA A 30 12.67 9.57 -3.07
C ALA A 30 13.36 10.92 -3.14
N ALA A 31 12.93 11.81 -4.04
CA ALA A 31 13.50 13.15 -4.19
C ALA A 31 13.39 14.01 -2.91
N VAL A 32 12.31 13.85 -2.13
CA VAL A 32 12.13 14.60 -0.87
C VAL A 32 12.76 13.93 0.35
N CYS A 33 13.31 12.71 0.23
CA CYS A 33 13.85 11.97 1.36
C CYS A 33 15.26 12.48 1.71
N PRO A 34 15.49 13.13 2.87
CA PRO A 34 16.79 13.70 3.20
C PRO A 34 17.79 12.66 3.74
N PHE A 35 17.38 11.39 3.82
CA PHE A 35 18.16 10.29 4.39
C PHE A 35 18.49 9.21 3.35
N ASP A 36 18.15 9.44 2.07
CA ASP A 36 18.29 8.43 1.00
C ASP A 36 17.70 7.07 1.39
N ALA A 37 16.58 7.11 2.13
CA ALA A 37 15.91 5.92 2.63
C ALA A 37 14.96 5.30 1.60
N ILE A 38 14.81 5.89 0.41
CA ILE A 38 13.90 5.42 -0.63
C ILE A 38 14.67 5.25 -1.93
N VAL A 39 14.76 4.00 -2.39
CA VAL A 39 15.34 3.65 -3.69
C VAL A 39 14.22 3.68 -4.72
N TYR A 40 14.40 4.52 -5.74
CA TYR A 40 13.48 4.67 -6.85
C TYR A 40 14.18 4.30 -8.16
N GLU A 41 13.45 3.59 -9.03
CA GLU A 41 13.86 3.23 -10.38
C GLU A 41 12.65 3.46 -11.30
N GLU A 42 12.87 4.04 -12.50
CA GLU A 42 11.79 4.33 -13.45
C GLU A 42 11.02 3.04 -13.81
N GLY A 43 9.69 3.10 -13.72
CA GLY A 43 8.80 1.96 -13.98
C GLY A 43 8.76 0.88 -12.88
N LYS A 44 9.42 1.09 -11.73
CA LYS A 44 9.35 0.18 -10.57
C LYS A 44 8.72 0.84 -9.35
N LEU A 45 8.22 0.01 -8.44
CA LEU A 45 7.76 0.46 -7.13
C LEU A 45 8.94 0.90 -6.27
N PRO A 46 8.88 2.09 -5.63
CA PRO A 46 9.90 2.54 -4.71
C PRO A 46 10.09 1.56 -3.54
N LYS A 47 11.34 1.35 -3.12
CA LYS A 47 11.68 0.49 -1.98
C LYS A 47 12.22 1.34 -0.84
N ILE A 48 11.68 1.16 0.36
CA ILE A 48 12.14 1.87 1.56
C ILE A 48 13.20 1.03 2.28
N ILE A 49 14.38 1.60 2.46
CA ILE A 49 15.46 1.09 3.31
C ILE A 49 15.12 1.46 4.75
N ARG A 50 14.64 0.49 5.52
CA ARG A 50 14.13 0.72 6.88
C ARG A 50 15.21 1.22 7.83
N GLU A 51 16.45 0.81 7.60
CA GLU A 51 17.62 1.13 8.41
C GLU A 51 17.96 2.63 8.33
N LYS A 52 17.60 3.29 7.22
CA LYS A 52 17.81 4.73 7.01
C LYS A 52 16.57 5.58 7.30
N CYS A 53 15.40 4.95 7.42
CA CYS A 53 14.14 5.66 7.57
C CYS A 53 13.95 6.15 9.01
N THR A 54 13.86 7.46 9.20
CA THR A 54 13.63 8.10 10.51
C THR A 54 12.15 8.37 10.80
N ALA A 55 11.24 7.90 9.95
CA ALA A 55 9.80 8.16 10.02
C ALA A 55 9.42 9.66 10.01
N CYS A 56 10.21 10.52 9.35
CA CYS A 56 9.97 11.97 9.29
C CYS A 56 8.72 12.43 8.51
N GLY A 57 8.07 11.54 7.76
CA GLY A 57 6.79 11.85 7.08
C GLY A 57 6.87 12.57 5.73
N LYS A 58 8.01 13.15 5.34
CA LYS A 58 8.14 13.94 4.09
C LYS A 58 7.66 13.21 2.82
N CYS A 59 7.90 11.91 2.73
CA CYS A 59 7.46 11.11 1.57
C CYS A 59 5.94 10.92 1.50
N ILE A 60 5.23 11.01 2.63
CA ILE A 60 3.77 10.93 2.71
C ILE A 60 3.18 12.21 2.11
N ASP A 61 3.72 13.36 2.51
CA ASP A 61 3.26 14.67 2.03
C ASP A 61 3.51 14.86 0.53
N ALA A 62 4.65 14.38 0.04
CA ALA A 62 5.00 14.44 -1.38
C ALA A 62 4.20 13.47 -2.26
N CYS A 63 3.50 12.49 -1.69
CA CYS A 63 2.76 11.51 -2.46
C CYS A 63 1.32 12.01 -2.75
N PRO A 64 0.97 12.42 -3.99
CA PRO A 64 -0.35 12.97 -4.29
C PRO A 64 -1.47 11.95 -4.04
N ARG A 65 -1.20 10.66 -4.23
CA ARG A 65 -2.15 9.56 -3.99
C ARG A 65 -2.21 9.07 -2.54
N LYS A 66 -1.39 9.62 -1.63
CA LYS A 66 -1.33 9.26 -0.21
C LYS A 66 -1.22 7.74 0.06
N ILE A 67 -0.50 7.01 -0.81
CA ILE A 67 -0.34 5.55 -0.69
C ILE A 67 0.71 5.11 0.34
N ILE A 68 1.53 6.06 0.80
CA ILE A 68 2.55 5.84 1.82
C ILE A 68 1.95 6.20 3.17
N SER A 69 2.09 5.33 4.17
CA SER A 69 1.65 5.59 5.53
C SER A 69 2.63 5.03 6.54
N LEU A 70 2.75 5.71 7.69
CA LEU A 70 3.48 5.19 8.84
C LEU A 70 2.58 4.24 9.62
N LYS A 71 3.15 3.11 10.05
CA LYS A 71 2.48 2.12 10.87
C LYS A 71 3.30 1.88 12.14
N PRO A 72 2.65 1.57 13.27
CA PRO A 72 3.35 1.25 14.51
C PRO A 72 4.32 0.08 14.32
N ALA A 73 5.50 0.13 14.96
CA ALA A 73 6.54 -0.92 14.83
C ALA A 73 6.07 -2.32 15.27
N LYS A 74 5.07 -2.39 16.16
CA LYS A 74 4.41 -3.63 16.61
C LYS A 74 3.55 -4.28 15.53
N GLN A 75 3.06 -3.51 14.56
CA GLN A 75 2.26 -4.04 13.46
C GLN A 75 3.18 -4.81 12.52
N LYS A 76 3.01 -6.13 12.45
CA LYS A 76 3.78 -6.99 11.53
C LYS A 76 2.97 -7.42 10.30
N VAL A 77 1.64 -7.33 10.36
CA VAL A 77 0.76 -7.73 9.27
C VAL A 77 0.20 -6.49 8.57
N PHE A 78 0.30 -6.46 7.25
CA PHE A 78 -0.04 -5.33 6.40
C PHE A 78 -0.93 -5.75 5.25
N VAL A 79 -1.87 -4.89 4.90
CA VAL A 79 -2.69 -4.99 3.69
C VAL A 79 -2.03 -4.11 2.63
N LEU A 80 -1.60 -4.70 1.51
CA LEU A 80 -0.82 -3.99 0.48
C LEU A 80 -1.69 -3.31 -0.58
N CYS A 81 -3.02 -3.36 -0.42
CA CYS A 81 -3.96 -2.83 -1.39
C CYS A 81 -4.81 -1.73 -0.75
N SER A 82 -4.98 -0.64 -1.49
CA SER A 82 -5.70 0.57 -1.09
C SER A 82 -6.87 0.92 -2.03
N THR A 83 -7.12 0.13 -3.09
CA THR A 83 -8.20 0.45 -4.06
C THR A 83 -9.58 0.24 -3.46
N THR A 84 -10.51 1.15 -3.77
CA THR A 84 -11.92 1.05 -3.39
C THR A 84 -12.80 0.44 -4.48
N ASP A 85 -12.20 0.07 -5.61
CA ASP A 85 -12.89 -0.52 -6.76
C ASP A 85 -13.60 -1.83 -6.42
N LYS A 86 -14.57 -2.19 -7.25
CA LYS A 86 -15.26 -3.48 -7.09
C LYS A 86 -14.27 -4.61 -7.38
N GLY A 87 -14.29 -5.68 -6.57
CA GLY A 87 -13.37 -6.81 -6.75
C GLY A 87 -13.37 -7.43 -8.16
N ALA A 88 -14.51 -7.37 -8.87
CA ALA A 88 -14.61 -7.77 -10.28
C ALA A 88 -13.77 -6.89 -11.23
N GLN A 89 -13.66 -5.58 -10.96
CA GLN A 89 -12.79 -4.66 -11.70
C GLN A 89 -11.33 -4.89 -11.31
N VAL A 90 -11.04 -4.98 -10.01
CA VAL A 90 -9.67 -5.21 -9.51
C VAL A 90 -9.04 -6.45 -10.16
N ARG A 91 -9.80 -7.53 -10.32
CA ARG A 91 -9.32 -8.76 -10.98
C ARG A 91 -8.93 -8.59 -12.45
N LYS A 92 -9.44 -7.57 -13.15
CA LYS A 92 -9.09 -7.30 -14.54
C LYS A 92 -7.66 -6.77 -14.67
N TYR A 93 -7.23 -5.96 -13.70
CA TYR A 93 -5.96 -5.22 -13.80
C TYR A 93 -4.93 -5.58 -12.72
N CYS A 94 -5.33 -6.21 -11.61
CA CYS A 94 -4.46 -6.52 -10.49
C CYS A 94 -4.72 -7.92 -9.91
N LYS A 95 -3.79 -8.84 -10.17
CA LYS A 95 -3.84 -10.23 -9.64
C LYS A 95 -3.70 -10.30 -8.11
N VAL A 96 -3.03 -9.32 -7.50
CA VAL A 96 -2.72 -9.27 -6.06
C VAL A 96 -3.58 -8.28 -5.28
N GLY A 97 -4.59 -7.67 -5.93
CA GLY A 97 -5.45 -6.67 -5.31
C GLY A 97 -6.46 -7.28 -4.36
N CYS A 98 -6.93 -6.50 -3.39
CA CYS A 98 -8.02 -6.94 -2.52
C CYS A 98 -9.33 -6.99 -3.31
N ILE A 99 -10.07 -8.09 -3.17
CA ILE A 99 -11.38 -8.26 -3.83
C ILE A 99 -12.56 -8.09 -2.87
N GLY A 100 -12.30 -7.69 -1.62
CA GLY A 100 -13.34 -7.45 -0.62
C GLY A 100 -14.13 -8.70 -0.19
N CYS A 101 -13.55 -9.91 -0.26
CA CYS A 101 -14.24 -11.16 0.06
C CYS A 101 -14.54 -11.38 1.56
N ARG A 102 -13.94 -10.57 2.44
CA ARG A 102 -14.11 -10.59 3.92
C ARG A 102 -13.70 -11.91 4.61
N ILE A 103 -13.02 -12.84 3.93
CA ILE A 103 -12.56 -14.10 4.53
C ILE A 103 -11.58 -13.83 5.68
N CYS A 104 -10.69 -12.84 5.52
CA CYS A 104 -9.76 -12.42 6.57
C CYS A 104 -10.46 -11.96 7.85
N VAL A 105 -11.56 -11.21 7.73
CA VAL A 105 -12.39 -10.75 8.86
C VAL A 105 -13.01 -11.95 9.57
N LYS A 106 -13.61 -12.87 8.81
CA LYS A 106 -14.30 -14.05 9.36
C LYS A 106 -13.35 -15.04 10.04
N LYS A 107 -12.11 -15.16 9.55
CA LYS A 107 -11.14 -16.16 10.04
C LYS A 107 -10.16 -15.59 11.05
N CYS A 108 -10.16 -14.29 11.32
CA CYS A 108 -9.28 -13.70 12.33
C CYS A 108 -9.74 -14.11 13.74
N PRO A 109 -8.94 -14.90 14.50
CA PRO A 109 -9.34 -15.37 15.83
C PRO A 109 -9.50 -14.23 16.84
N GLU A 110 -8.75 -13.15 16.67
CA GLU A 110 -8.76 -11.98 17.56
C GLU A 110 -9.79 -10.91 17.15
N ALA A 111 -10.56 -11.16 16.08
CA ALA A 111 -11.45 -10.17 15.47
C ALA A 111 -10.76 -8.80 15.23
N ALA A 112 -9.47 -8.83 14.91
CA ALA A 112 -8.62 -7.66 14.77
C ALA A 112 -8.78 -6.95 13.41
N ILE A 113 -9.57 -7.51 12.49
CA ILE A 113 -9.71 -7.01 11.13
C ILE A 113 -11.12 -6.50 10.92
N THR A 114 -11.25 -5.24 10.50
CA THR A 114 -12.51 -4.61 10.09
C THR A 114 -12.49 -4.31 8.60
N MET A 115 -13.64 -3.98 8.01
CA MET A 115 -13.70 -3.52 6.61
C MET A 115 -13.96 -2.02 6.60
N GLU A 116 -13.11 -1.28 5.91
CA GLU A 116 -13.35 0.11 5.56
C GLU A 116 -13.68 0.15 4.07
N GLY A 117 -14.98 0.28 3.76
CA GLY A 117 -15.50 0.06 2.41
C GLY A 117 -15.20 -1.36 1.91
N ARG A 118 -14.23 -1.49 0.99
CA ARG A 118 -13.81 -2.76 0.38
C ARG A 118 -12.42 -3.24 0.80
N ILE A 119 -11.69 -2.45 1.59
CA ILE A 119 -10.34 -2.78 2.05
C ILE A 119 -10.38 -3.22 3.52
N PRO A 120 -9.71 -4.32 3.88
CA PRO A 120 -9.56 -4.71 5.28
C PRO A 120 -8.60 -3.76 6.01
N GLN A 121 -8.99 -3.32 7.20
CA GLN A 121 -8.15 -2.59 8.14
C GLN A 121 -7.77 -3.51 9.29
N ILE A 122 -6.49 -3.54 9.64
CA ILE A 122 -5.97 -4.35 10.74
C ILE A 122 -5.74 -3.45 11.93
N ASN A 123 -6.38 -3.75 13.05
CA ASN A 123 -6.13 -3.12 14.33
C ASN A 123 -4.85 -3.72 14.95
N PRO A 124 -3.76 -2.93 15.08
CA PRO A 124 -2.49 -3.42 15.59
C PRO A 124 -2.48 -3.70 17.10
N ASP A 125 -3.46 -3.19 17.86
CA ASP A 125 -3.60 -3.47 19.30
C ASP A 125 -4.22 -4.85 19.56
N LYS A 126 -5.09 -5.31 18.66
CA LYS A 126 -5.75 -6.62 18.76
C LYS A 126 -5.01 -7.73 18.02
N CYS A 127 -4.23 -7.40 17.00
CA CYS A 127 -3.60 -8.39 16.14
C CYS A 127 -2.43 -9.11 16.86
N LYS A 128 -2.64 -10.38 17.21
CA LYS A 128 -1.57 -11.26 17.74
C LYS A 128 -0.69 -11.92 16.68
N VAL A 129 -0.73 -11.43 15.43
CA VAL A 129 0.11 -11.94 14.32
C VAL A 129 -0.04 -13.46 14.12
N THR A 130 -1.27 -13.96 14.13
CA THR A 130 -1.56 -15.40 13.95
C THR A 130 -1.42 -15.88 12.51
N GLU A 131 -1.19 -14.96 11.56
CA GLU A 131 -0.98 -15.21 10.12
C GLU A 131 -2.14 -15.88 9.37
N VAL A 132 -3.23 -16.25 10.06
CA VAL A 132 -4.43 -16.86 9.45
C VAL A 132 -4.95 -16.03 8.28
N CYS A 133 -5.01 -14.70 8.44
CA CYS A 133 -5.46 -13.79 7.39
C CYS A 133 -4.57 -13.80 6.13
N ILE A 134 -3.28 -14.10 6.27
CA ILE A 134 -2.33 -14.22 5.16
C ILE A 134 -2.61 -15.53 4.41
N GLN A 135 -2.78 -16.64 5.15
CA GLN A 135 -3.01 -17.96 4.59
C GLN A 135 -4.33 -18.07 3.82
N VAL A 136 -5.40 -17.46 4.34
CA VAL A 136 -6.74 -17.54 3.73
C VAL A 136 -6.98 -16.50 2.64
N CYS A 137 -6.05 -15.57 2.40
CA CYS A 137 -6.23 -14.51 1.42
C CYS A 137 -6.01 -15.05 -0.01
N PRO A 138 -7.05 -15.13 -0.86
CA PRO A 138 -6.93 -15.73 -2.19
C PRO A 138 -6.01 -14.94 -3.12
N THR A 139 -5.91 -13.62 -2.92
CA THR A 139 -5.07 -12.73 -3.74
C THR A 139 -3.70 -12.44 -3.11
N LYS A 140 -3.41 -13.02 -1.94
CA LYS A 140 -2.14 -12.83 -1.20
C LYS A 140 -1.76 -11.35 -1.01
N THR A 141 -2.76 -10.49 -0.88
CA THR A 141 -2.59 -9.04 -0.69
C THR A 141 -2.15 -8.68 0.72
N ILE A 142 -2.41 -9.57 1.69
CA ILE A 142 -2.01 -9.41 3.08
C ILE A 142 -0.66 -10.08 3.27
N LYS A 143 0.34 -9.35 3.79
CA LYS A 143 1.70 -9.85 4.01
C LYS A 143 2.21 -9.51 5.40
N LYS A 144 3.16 -10.31 5.88
CA LYS A 144 3.97 -10.01 7.05
C LYS A 144 5.25 -9.30 6.61
N LEU A 145 5.61 -8.19 7.25
CA LEU A 145 6.84 -7.44 7.00
C LEU A 145 7.61 -7.14 8.29
#